data_AF-A0A183B351-F1
#
_entry.id   AF-A0A183B351-F1
#
_cell.length_a   1.000
_cell.length_b   1.000
_cell.length_c   1.000
_cell.angle_alpha   90.00
_cell.angle_beta   90.00
_cell.angle_gamma   90.00
#
_symmetry.space_group_name_H-M   'P 1'
#
loop_
_entity.id
_entity.type
_entity.pdbx_description
1 polymer ?
#
loop_
_entity_poly.entity_id
_entity_poly.type
_entity_poly.pdbx_seq_one_letter_code
_entity_poly.pdbx_strand_id
1 'polypeptide(L)'
;MAVMFLSKSYNVNNLTEDLKALYRTAGQRGAGVTFLFTDNEIKDEAFLEYLNNMLSSGEIANLFARDEMDEILQELASPMKKEFPRRPITNETLSEYYMSRVIKNLHVVLCFSPVGQKFRNRSLKFPGLISGCTMDWFQRWPKDALIAVSNHFLSKFDIVCTPKVKEAVVRTMGVFQDLVAESCLDYFQRFRRQTHVTPKSYLSFIGGYMEIYSSKRKEIGLLAERMNTGLKKLVEAAESVNELSKELVEKEKELAVANKKSEEVLAQVTIQATAAQKVKAQVQVVKDKAQVLVDQISVDKANAEEKLEAAKPALQEAEAALETIKPTHISTADPERPCPKPSWGEALKLMGGANFLSGLLNFPKDLINAETVELMEPYFEMDDFNMEQAKRVCGDVAGLCSWTKAMSSFYAVNKEVLPLKVLPRIE
;
A
#
# COMPACT_ATOMS: atom_id res chain seq x y z
N MET A 1 30.51 37.60 53.44
CA MET A 1 31.81 37.27 52.84
C MET A 1 32.07 38.31 51.76
N ALA A 2 33.08 39.15 51.94
CA ALA A 2 33.51 40.08 50.91
C ALA A 2 34.65 39.39 50.14
N VAL A 3 34.39 39.07 48.86
CA VAL A 3 35.39 38.51 47.95
C VAL A 3 35.79 39.64 46.99
N MET A 4 37.08 39.96 46.91
CA MET A 4 37.57 40.96 45.96
C MET A 4 37.44 40.43 44.53
N PHE A 5 36.80 41.19 43.65
CA PHE A 5 36.75 40.88 42.23
C PHE A 5 37.88 41.65 41.52
N LEU A 6 39.00 40.98 41.25
CA LEU A 6 40.10 41.63 40.54
C LEU A 6 39.77 41.81 39.06
N SER A 7 39.75 43.06 38.62
CA SER A 7 39.84 43.41 37.20
C SER A 7 41.28 43.23 36.70
N LYS A 8 41.50 43.12 35.38
CA LYS A 8 42.85 43.03 34.80
C LYS A 8 43.76 44.21 35.21
N SER A 9 43.19 45.39 35.46
CA SER A 9 43.88 46.64 35.83
C SER A 9 43.94 46.94 37.34
N TYR A 10 43.59 45.99 38.20
CA TYR A 10 43.63 46.18 39.66
C TYR A 10 45.03 46.60 40.15
N ASN A 11 45.12 47.73 40.84
CA ASN A 11 46.34 48.34 41.36
C ASN A 11 46.25 48.63 42.88
N VAL A 12 47.30 49.24 43.45
CA VAL A 12 47.35 49.58 44.90
C VAL A 12 46.20 50.50 45.32
N ASN A 13 45.82 51.46 44.48
CA ASN A 13 44.71 52.38 44.80
C ASN A 13 43.36 51.66 44.89
N ASN A 14 43.14 50.64 44.06
CA ASN A 14 41.94 49.82 44.18
C ASN A 14 41.94 49.02 45.49
N LEU A 15 43.09 48.49 45.89
CA LEU A 15 43.24 47.81 47.18
C LEU A 15 42.94 48.75 48.35
N THR A 16 43.46 49.98 48.33
CA THR A 16 43.22 50.93 49.42
C THR A 16 41.74 51.29 49.54
N GLU A 17 41.03 51.47 48.42
CA GLU A 17 39.59 51.77 48.43
C GLU A 17 38.76 50.58 48.92
N ASP A 18 39.08 49.36 48.50
CA ASP A 18 38.43 48.16 48.99
C ASP A 18 38.69 47.96 50.51
N LEU A 19 39.92 48.21 50.98
CA LEU A 19 40.26 48.18 52.40
C LEU A 19 39.50 49.24 53.20
N LYS A 20 39.36 50.48 52.69
CA LYS A 20 38.52 51.51 53.32
C LYS A 20 37.08 51.03 53.49
N ALA A 21 36.50 50.43 52.45
CA ALA A 21 35.14 49.89 52.50
C ALA A 21 35.00 48.76 53.55
N LEU A 22 36.01 47.89 53.68
CA LEU A 22 36.06 46.84 54.70
C LEU A 22 36.12 47.43 56.11
N TYR A 23 37.00 48.40 56.35
CA TYR A 23 37.18 49.06 57.65
C TYR A 23 35.96 49.89 58.07
N ARG A 24 35.28 50.56 57.12
CA ARG A 24 33.98 51.21 57.39
C ARG A 24 32.91 50.18 57.74
N THR A 25 32.86 49.04 57.06
CA THR A 25 31.85 48.01 57.36
C THR A 25 32.09 47.34 58.72
N ALA A 26 33.33 46.97 59.03
CA ALA A 26 33.69 46.29 60.27
C ALA A 26 33.68 47.22 61.49
N GLY A 27 34.20 48.45 61.34
CA GLY A 27 34.36 49.41 62.42
C GLY A 27 33.19 50.39 62.56
N GLN A 28 32.85 51.13 61.49
CA GLN A 28 31.81 52.18 61.53
C GLN A 28 30.42 51.57 61.74
N ARG A 29 30.06 50.57 60.91
CA ARG A 29 28.76 49.87 61.01
C ARG A 29 28.73 48.77 62.07
N GLY A 30 29.89 48.28 62.51
CA GLY A 30 29.98 47.18 63.47
C GLY A 30 29.52 45.83 62.92
N ALA A 31 29.51 45.65 61.60
CA ALA A 31 29.04 44.42 60.96
C ALA A 31 30.20 43.44 60.72
N GLY A 32 29.98 42.16 61.00
CA GLY A 32 30.97 41.11 60.75
C GLY A 32 31.28 40.96 59.26
N VAL A 33 32.56 41.04 58.89
CA VAL A 33 33.04 40.91 57.51
C VAL A 33 34.20 39.93 57.46
N THR A 34 34.15 39.02 56.48
CA THR A 34 35.26 38.14 56.13
C THR A 34 35.90 38.63 54.86
N PHE A 35 37.20 38.90 54.92
CA PHE A 35 38.05 39.27 53.80
C PHE A 35 38.82 38.03 53.32
N LEU A 36 38.49 37.53 52.13
CA LEU A 36 39.18 36.39 51.51
C LEU A 36 40.21 36.93 50.52
N PHE A 37 41.46 36.49 50.68
CA PHE A 37 42.56 36.89 49.80
C PHE A 37 43.37 35.67 49.32
N THR A 38 43.54 35.52 48.01
CA THR A 38 44.21 34.35 47.39
C THR A 38 45.54 34.71 46.72
N ASP A 39 46.40 33.72 46.51
CA ASP A 39 47.72 33.94 45.90
C ASP A 39 47.66 34.56 44.48
N ASN A 40 46.60 34.28 43.73
CA ASN A 40 46.33 34.81 42.39
C ASN A 40 46.03 36.31 42.38
N GLU A 41 45.67 36.87 43.53
CA GLU A 41 45.27 38.28 43.68
C GLU A 41 46.48 39.18 43.92
N ILE A 42 47.63 38.60 44.27
CA ILE A 42 48.88 39.31 44.52
C ILE A 42 49.56 39.63 43.19
N LYS A 43 49.18 40.77 42.61
CA LYS A 43 49.84 41.34 41.43
C LYS A 43 51.11 42.14 41.77
N ASP A 44 51.10 42.79 42.93
CA ASP A 44 52.19 43.61 43.44
C ASP A 44 52.56 43.15 44.85
N GLU A 45 53.86 43.14 45.19
CA GLU A 45 54.32 42.82 46.55
C GLU A 45 53.89 43.89 47.55
N ALA A 46 53.66 45.13 47.12
CA ALA A 46 53.16 46.21 47.98
C ALA A 46 51.83 45.85 48.67
N PHE A 47 51.02 44.97 48.07
CA PHE A 47 49.75 44.54 48.67
C PHE A 47 49.98 43.83 50.01
N LEU A 48 51.10 43.10 50.14
CA LEU A 48 51.43 42.35 51.33
C LEU A 48 51.90 43.26 52.49
N GLU A 49 52.36 44.48 52.20
CA GLU A 49 52.68 45.48 53.23
C GLU A 49 51.41 45.91 53.97
N TYR A 50 50.34 46.22 53.22
CA TYR A 50 49.04 46.56 53.79
C TYR A 50 48.48 45.41 54.63
N LEU A 51 48.57 44.17 54.12
CA LEU A 51 48.11 42.99 54.86
C LEU A 51 48.97 42.70 56.09
N ASN A 52 50.28 42.90 56.02
CA ASN A 52 51.17 42.73 57.17
C ASN A 52 50.81 43.68 58.30
N ASN A 53 50.55 44.96 57.98
CA ASN A 53 50.13 45.96 58.97
C ASN A 53 48.74 45.62 59.54
N MET A 54 47.78 45.27 58.68
CA MET A 54 46.45 44.82 59.07
C MET A 54 46.48 43.62 60.03
N LEU A 55 47.36 42.65 59.81
CA LEU A 55 47.47 41.44 60.65
C LEU A 55 48.29 41.66 61.92
N SER A 56 49.23 42.61 61.91
CA SER A 56 50.13 42.85 63.05
C SER A 56 49.55 43.86 64.03
N SER A 57 49.11 45.02 63.57
CA SER A 57 48.58 46.11 64.41
C SER A 57 47.06 46.28 64.29
N GLY A 58 46.42 45.70 63.26
CA GLY A 58 45.01 45.97 62.96
C GLY A 58 44.79 47.34 62.31
N GLU A 59 45.83 48.17 62.18
CA GLU A 59 45.78 49.54 61.67
C GLU A 59 46.67 49.71 60.45
N ILE A 60 46.15 50.38 59.43
CA ILE A 60 46.88 50.72 58.22
C ILE A 60 47.12 52.24 58.23
N ALA A 61 48.39 52.64 58.28
CA ALA A 61 48.77 54.05 58.27
C ALA A 61 48.27 54.77 57.01
N ASN A 62 47.70 55.96 57.19
CA ASN A 62 47.16 56.80 56.12
C ASN A 62 46.09 56.11 55.25
N LEU A 63 45.36 55.11 55.79
CA LEU A 63 44.25 54.49 55.05
C LEU A 63 43.12 55.48 54.79
N PHE A 64 42.78 56.29 55.80
CA PHE A 64 41.75 57.32 55.73
C PHE A 64 42.41 58.70 55.83
N ALA A 65 41.84 59.67 55.12
CA ALA A 65 42.19 61.07 55.34
C ALA A 65 41.66 61.55 56.71
N ARG A 66 42.20 62.66 57.25
CA ARG A 66 41.85 63.12 58.61
C ARG A 66 40.35 63.44 58.75
N ASP A 67 39.78 64.05 57.73
CA ASP A 67 38.36 64.35 57.60
C ASP A 67 37.48 63.08 57.59
N GLU A 68 37.90 62.04 56.87
CA GLU A 68 37.19 60.74 56.87
C GLU A 68 37.24 60.06 58.24
N MET A 69 38.37 60.16 58.96
CA MET A 69 38.49 59.62 60.31
C MET A 69 37.61 60.36 61.31
N ASP A 70 37.58 61.70 61.25
CA ASP A 70 36.75 62.51 62.13
C ASP A 70 35.25 62.21 61.91
N GLU A 71 34.83 62.03 60.65
CA GLU A 71 33.48 61.57 60.28
C GLU A 71 33.14 60.23 60.94
N ILE A 72 34.03 59.24 60.78
CA ILE A 72 33.84 57.91 61.38
C ILE A 72 33.73 58.04 62.90
N LEU A 73 34.68 58.71 63.57
CA LEU A 73 34.70 58.80 65.03
C LEU A 73 33.47 59.53 65.58
N GLN A 74 32.97 60.58 64.90
CA GLN A 74 31.78 61.32 65.30
C GLN A 74 30.53 60.42 65.27
N GLU A 75 30.36 59.60 64.24
CA GLU A 75 29.25 58.65 64.17
C GLU A 75 29.33 57.57 65.25
N LEU A 76 30.54 57.20 65.67
CA LEU A 76 30.76 56.17 66.69
C LEU A 76 30.52 56.64 68.11
N ALA A 77 30.43 57.95 68.36
CA ALA A 77 30.14 58.51 69.67
C ALA A 77 28.77 58.05 70.22
N SER A 78 27.75 57.98 69.36
CA SER A 78 26.40 57.53 69.75
C SER A 78 26.36 56.03 70.12
N PRO A 79 26.87 55.10 69.28
CA PRO A 79 27.04 53.70 69.65
C PRO A 79 27.89 53.49 70.91
N MET A 80 29.00 54.22 71.07
CA MET A 80 29.87 54.09 72.24
C MET A 80 29.15 54.47 73.53
N LYS A 81 28.40 55.58 73.54
CA LYS A 81 27.64 56.02 74.71
C LYS A 81 26.54 55.02 75.08
N LYS A 82 25.98 54.31 74.09
CA LYS A 82 24.98 53.27 74.30
C LYS A 82 25.57 52.01 74.91
N GLU A 83 26.74 51.56 74.44
CA GLU A 83 27.39 50.34 74.94
C GLU A 83 28.19 50.56 76.25
N PHE A 84 28.81 51.74 76.40
CA PHE A 84 29.64 52.10 77.55
C PHE A 84 29.28 53.48 78.12
N PRO A 85 28.15 53.61 78.85
CA PRO A 85 27.64 54.91 79.31
C PRO A 85 28.55 55.68 80.28
N ARG A 86 29.53 55.00 80.90
CA ARG A 86 30.42 55.56 81.94
C ARG A 86 31.80 55.98 81.42
N ARG A 87 32.13 55.72 80.15
CA ARG A 87 33.42 56.13 79.57
C ARG A 87 33.33 57.56 79.00
N PRO A 88 34.31 58.44 79.27
CA PRO A 88 34.33 59.76 78.67
C PRO A 88 34.50 59.65 77.15
N ILE A 89 33.82 60.52 76.40
CA ILE A 89 33.92 60.57 74.94
C ILE A 89 35.09 61.50 74.60
N THR A 90 36.29 60.95 74.49
CA THR A 90 37.47 61.63 73.95
C THR A 90 37.87 60.98 72.63
N ASN A 91 38.55 61.72 71.74
CA ASN A 91 38.99 61.16 70.46
C ASN A 91 39.87 59.91 70.63
N GLU A 92 40.72 59.87 71.66
CA GLU A 92 41.53 58.68 72.00
C GLU A 92 40.64 57.47 72.31
N THR A 93 39.64 57.64 73.18
CA THR A 93 38.73 56.54 73.55
C THR A 93 37.85 56.07 72.38
N LEU A 94 37.47 56.99 71.47
CA LEU A 94 36.70 56.65 70.27
C LEU A 94 37.54 55.87 69.27
N SER A 95 38.81 56.26 69.08
CA SER A 95 39.76 55.54 68.22
C SER A 95 40.05 54.14 68.76
N GLU A 96 40.29 53.99 70.07
CA GLU A 96 40.43 52.67 70.70
C GLU A 96 39.17 51.81 70.51
N TYR A 97 37.99 52.39 70.67
CA TYR A 97 36.72 51.70 70.49
C TYR A 97 36.46 51.31 69.03
N TYR A 98 36.83 52.16 68.07
CA TYR A 98 36.80 51.84 66.65
C TYR A 98 37.70 50.66 66.33
N MET A 99 38.96 50.71 66.76
CA MET A 99 39.94 49.65 66.53
C MET A 99 39.52 48.32 67.17
N SER A 100 38.98 48.36 68.39
CA SER A 100 38.41 47.17 69.03
C SER A 100 37.27 46.56 68.21
N ARG A 101 36.41 47.38 67.60
CA ARG A 101 35.33 46.89 66.72
C ARG A 101 35.85 46.34 65.39
N VAL A 102 36.84 46.99 64.79
CA VAL A 102 37.50 46.51 63.57
C VAL A 102 38.09 45.12 63.82
N ILE A 103 38.92 44.96 64.84
CA ILE A 103 39.58 43.67 65.16
C ILE A 103 38.56 42.58 65.47
N LYS A 104 37.46 42.91 66.16
CA LYS A 104 36.42 41.94 66.51
C LYS A 104 35.59 41.48 65.31
N ASN A 105 35.34 42.36 64.35
CA ASN A 105 34.41 42.11 63.25
C ASN A 105 35.07 41.76 61.93
N LEU A 106 36.38 42.02 61.78
CA LEU A 106 37.12 41.80 60.54
C LEU A 106 37.91 40.49 60.62
N HIS A 107 37.46 39.47 59.88
CA HIS A 107 38.15 38.20 59.78
C HIS A 107 38.89 38.09 58.44
N VAL A 108 40.21 37.93 58.49
CA VAL A 108 41.05 37.80 57.29
C VAL A 108 41.36 36.32 57.03
N VAL A 109 41.06 35.84 55.82
CA VAL A 109 41.36 34.48 55.37
C VAL A 109 42.33 34.55 54.20
N LEU A 110 43.53 34.03 54.39
CA LEU A 110 44.55 33.96 53.37
C LEU A 110 44.65 32.54 52.81
N CYS A 111 44.45 32.38 51.50
CA CYS A 111 44.57 31.09 50.81
C CYS A 111 45.82 31.09 49.92
N PHE A 112 46.94 30.63 50.48
CA PHE A 112 48.21 30.55 49.77
C PHE A 112 48.62 29.12 49.45
N SER A 113 49.13 28.92 48.23
CA SER A 113 49.72 27.64 47.85
C SER A 113 51.08 27.45 48.54
N PRO A 114 51.31 26.29 49.20
CA PRO A 114 52.63 25.95 49.74
C PRO A 114 53.62 25.52 48.63
N VAL A 115 53.16 25.41 47.38
CA VAL A 115 53.99 24.97 46.26
C VAL A 115 54.86 26.13 45.75
N GLY A 116 56.16 25.88 45.66
CA GLY A 116 57.16 26.85 45.17
C GLY A 116 57.79 27.70 46.27
N GLN A 117 58.67 28.62 45.89
CA GLN A 117 59.44 29.43 46.85
C GLN A 117 58.76 30.77 47.20
N LYS A 118 57.75 31.19 46.42
CA LYS A 118 57.11 32.50 46.57
C LYS A 118 56.50 32.70 47.96
N PHE A 119 55.73 31.73 48.44
CA PHE A 119 55.10 31.82 49.76
C PHE A 119 56.16 31.91 50.87
N ARG A 120 57.16 31.03 50.86
CA ARG A 120 58.30 31.08 51.80
C ARG A 120 58.98 32.45 51.81
N ASN A 121 59.30 33.00 50.65
CA ASN A 121 59.97 34.30 50.55
C ASN A 121 59.09 35.44 51.07
N ARG A 122 57.79 35.42 50.76
CA ARG A 122 56.81 36.40 51.26
C ARG A 122 56.64 36.31 52.78
N SER A 123 56.54 35.11 53.34
CA SER A 123 56.45 34.91 54.79
C SER A 123 57.67 35.41 55.55
N LEU A 124 58.87 35.34 54.95
CA LEU A 124 60.09 35.91 55.54
C LEU A 124 60.11 37.44 55.47
N LYS A 125 59.61 38.04 54.39
CA LYS A 125 59.51 39.50 54.23
C LYS A 125 58.40 40.11 55.11
N PHE A 126 57.28 39.40 55.26
CA PHE A 126 56.05 39.87 55.90
C PHE A 126 55.66 38.90 57.03
N PRO A 127 56.28 39.03 58.23
CA PRO A 127 56.08 38.08 59.32
C PRO A 127 54.64 38.05 59.84
N GLY A 128 53.88 39.14 59.70
CA GLY A 128 52.47 39.25 60.10
C GLY A 128 51.57 38.22 59.41
N LEU A 129 51.96 37.73 58.22
CA LEU A 129 51.24 36.67 57.51
C LEU A 129 51.23 35.33 58.28
N ILE A 130 52.26 35.08 59.10
CA ILE A 130 52.35 33.86 59.93
C ILE A 130 51.98 34.17 61.38
N SER A 131 52.49 35.25 61.96
CA SER A 131 52.26 35.54 63.39
C SER A 131 50.84 36.02 63.69
N GLY A 132 50.18 36.68 62.73
CA GLY A 132 48.82 37.20 62.88
C GLY A 132 47.72 36.24 62.44
N CYS A 133 48.06 35.03 61.96
CA CYS A 133 47.10 34.08 61.42
C CYS A 133 47.29 32.68 62.04
N THR A 134 46.18 31.95 62.19
CA THR A 134 46.22 30.52 62.49
C THR A 134 46.43 29.73 61.21
N MET A 135 47.43 28.84 61.20
CA MET A 135 47.76 28.04 60.02
C MET A 135 46.89 26.79 59.94
N ASP A 136 46.10 26.67 58.87
CA ASP A 136 45.36 25.46 58.54
C ASP A 136 45.96 24.78 57.30
N TRP A 137 46.34 23.51 57.44
CA TRP A 137 47.04 22.77 56.41
C TRP A 137 46.09 21.88 55.61
N PHE A 138 45.86 22.27 54.35
CA PHE A 138 45.10 21.45 53.41
C PHE A 138 45.96 20.31 52.89
N GLN A 139 45.82 19.15 53.53
CA GLN A 139 46.46 17.93 53.08
C GLN A 139 45.75 17.34 51.85
N ARG A 140 46.49 16.52 51.12
CA ARG A 140 45.91 15.69 50.07
C ARG A 140 44.81 14.82 50.66
N TRP A 141 43.73 14.65 49.90
CA TRP A 141 42.61 13.81 50.33
C TRP A 141 43.08 12.37 50.59
N PRO A 142 42.81 11.81 51.79
CA PRO A 142 43.08 10.42 52.06
C PRO A 142 42.16 9.54 51.19
N LYS A 143 42.55 8.27 51.06
CA LYS A 143 41.80 7.28 50.28
C LYS A 143 40.33 7.20 50.68
N ASP A 144 40.04 7.25 51.98
CA ASP A 144 38.66 7.20 52.49
C ASP A 144 37.83 8.41 52.04
N ALA A 145 38.43 9.60 52.00
CA ALA A 145 37.77 10.79 51.50
C ALA A 145 37.50 10.70 49.99
N LEU A 146 38.44 10.14 49.21
CA LEU A 146 38.24 9.90 47.77
C LEU A 146 37.09 8.92 47.51
N ILE A 147 36.99 7.86 48.32
CA ILE A 147 35.88 6.89 48.26
C ILE A 147 34.56 7.55 48.67
N ALA A 148 34.56 8.39 49.71
CA ALA A 148 33.35 9.10 50.14
C ALA A 148 32.83 10.08 49.06
N VAL A 149 33.75 10.79 48.39
CA VAL A 149 33.41 11.71 47.29
C VAL A 149 32.84 10.94 46.10
N SER A 150 33.51 9.88 45.65
CA SER A 150 32.98 9.05 44.56
C SER A 150 31.64 8.41 44.93
N ASN A 151 31.44 8.00 46.18
CA ASN A 151 30.15 7.49 46.65
C ASN A 151 29.06 8.57 46.59
N HIS A 152 29.36 9.81 46.98
CA HIS A 152 28.39 10.91 46.94
C HIS A 152 27.86 11.15 45.51
N PHE A 153 28.72 11.12 44.50
CA PHE A 153 28.33 11.32 43.11
C PHE A 153 27.70 10.07 42.48
N LEU A 154 28.30 8.90 42.66
CA LEU A 154 27.88 7.67 41.97
C LEU A 154 26.71 6.96 42.65
N SER A 155 26.44 7.19 43.94
CA SER A 155 25.28 6.60 44.63
C SER A 155 23.97 7.00 43.94
N LYS A 156 23.81 8.29 43.63
CA LYS A 156 22.65 8.86 42.94
C LYS A 156 22.60 8.53 41.44
N PHE A 157 23.73 8.14 40.85
CA PHE A 157 23.83 7.83 39.43
C PHE A 157 23.38 6.39 39.14
N ASP A 158 22.51 6.21 38.14
CA ASP A 158 22.00 4.89 37.77
C ASP A 158 23.02 4.12 36.92
N ILE A 159 23.51 3.01 37.46
CA ILE A 159 24.48 2.12 36.81
C ILE A 159 23.86 0.73 36.80
N VAL A 160 23.71 0.15 35.60
CA VAL A 160 23.18 -1.19 35.39
C VAL A 160 24.21 -2.22 35.88
N CYS A 161 24.13 -2.59 37.15
CA CYS A 161 25.00 -3.58 37.79
C CYS A 161 24.39 -4.07 39.12
N THR A 162 24.98 -5.12 39.71
CA THR A 162 24.60 -5.54 41.05
C THR A 162 25.10 -4.54 42.10
N PRO A 163 24.45 -4.41 43.27
CA PRO A 163 24.86 -3.46 44.30
C PRO A 163 26.33 -3.63 44.73
N LYS A 164 26.81 -4.89 44.81
CA LYS A 164 28.20 -5.23 45.13
C LYS A 164 29.20 -4.67 44.10
N VAL A 165 28.86 -4.77 42.81
CA VAL A 165 29.71 -4.23 41.72
C VAL A 165 29.70 -2.71 41.76
N LYS A 166 28.55 -2.07 42.03
CA LYS A 166 28.47 -0.61 42.17
C LYS A 166 29.38 -0.10 43.29
N GLU A 167 29.37 -0.77 44.44
CA GLU A 167 30.25 -0.44 45.56
C GLU A 167 31.74 -0.64 45.21
N ALA A 168 32.07 -1.73 44.50
CA ALA A 168 33.42 -1.96 44.01
C ALA A 168 33.91 -0.87 43.04
N VAL A 169 33.05 -0.40 42.13
CA VAL A 169 33.36 0.71 41.20
C VAL A 169 33.68 1.98 42.00
N VAL A 170 32.84 2.34 42.97
CA VAL A 170 33.05 3.51 43.85
C VAL A 170 34.40 3.43 44.56
N ARG A 171 34.71 2.30 45.20
CA ARG A 171 36.00 2.10 45.88
C ARG A 171 37.18 2.21 44.91
N THR A 172 37.05 1.63 43.72
CA THR A 172 38.10 1.62 42.70
C THR A 172 38.39 3.02 42.16
N MET A 173 37.37 3.88 42.00
CA MET A 173 37.58 5.28 41.60
C MET A 173 38.50 6.02 42.58
N GLY A 174 38.32 5.81 43.88
CA GLY A 174 39.19 6.40 44.90
C GLY A 174 40.63 5.85 44.84
N VAL A 175 40.77 4.54 44.62
CA VAL A 175 42.07 3.88 44.44
C VAL A 175 42.83 4.44 43.23
N PHE A 176 42.17 4.64 42.09
CA PHE A 176 42.84 5.15 40.89
C PHE A 176 43.43 6.55 41.10
N GLN A 177 42.69 7.44 41.75
CA GLN A 177 43.22 8.76 42.06
C GLN A 177 44.43 8.70 43.00
N ASP A 178 44.43 7.72 43.90
CA ASP A 178 45.55 7.48 44.80
C ASP A 178 46.81 7.05 44.06
N LEU A 179 46.64 6.06 43.17
CA LEU A 179 47.68 5.49 42.31
C LEU A 179 48.27 6.51 41.33
N VAL A 180 47.43 7.40 40.78
CA VAL A 180 47.88 8.49 39.90
C VAL A 180 48.82 9.44 40.64
N ALA A 181 48.54 9.73 41.90
CA ALA A 181 49.39 10.62 42.67
C ALA A 181 50.71 9.98 43.12
N GLU A 182 50.72 8.68 43.43
CA GLU A 182 51.96 7.91 43.61
C GLU A 182 52.79 7.93 42.31
N SER A 183 52.14 7.71 41.17
CA SER A 183 52.78 7.77 39.85
C SER A 183 53.35 9.15 39.54
N CYS A 184 52.71 10.24 39.98
CA CYS A 184 53.24 11.61 39.87
C CYS A 184 54.54 11.79 40.66
N LEU A 185 54.67 11.16 41.84
CA LEU A 185 55.90 11.19 42.63
C LEU A 185 57.02 10.43 41.92
N ASP A 186 56.74 9.23 41.41
CA ASP A 186 57.71 8.44 40.65
C ASP A 186 58.16 9.16 39.37
N TYR A 187 57.22 9.81 38.69
CA TYR A 187 57.49 10.61 37.51
C TYR A 187 58.43 11.80 37.83
N PHE A 188 58.19 12.49 38.94
CA PHE A 188 59.09 13.55 39.40
C PHE A 188 60.47 13.01 39.79
N GLN A 189 60.55 11.84 40.43
CA GLN A 189 61.83 11.24 40.82
C GLN A 189 62.69 10.91 39.60
N ARG A 190 62.08 10.38 38.53
CA ARG A 190 62.78 9.96 37.31
C ARG A 190 63.11 11.12 36.37
N PHE A 191 62.15 12.01 36.12
CA PHE A 191 62.26 13.03 35.07
C PHE A 191 62.45 14.45 35.60
N ARG A 192 62.38 14.66 36.92
CA ARG A 192 62.43 15.99 37.58
C ARG A 192 61.40 16.98 37.04
N ARG A 193 60.31 16.47 36.45
CA ARG A 193 59.16 17.26 35.98
C ARG A 193 58.02 17.10 36.98
N GLN A 194 57.59 18.22 37.58
CA GLN A 194 56.48 18.20 38.54
C GLN A 194 55.14 18.09 37.80
N THR A 195 54.32 17.14 38.23
CA THR A 195 52.91 17.02 37.85
C THR A 195 52.08 16.99 39.13
N HIS A 196 50.90 17.61 39.09
CA HIS A 196 50.06 17.78 40.27
C HIS A 196 48.71 17.12 40.09
N VAL A 197 48.31 16.38 41.12
CA VAL A 197 46.98 15.79 41.22
C VAL A 197 46.13 16.69 42.11
N THR A 198 45.03 17.22 41.55
CA THR A 198 44.13 18.11 42.28
C THR A 198 42.76 17.46 42.50
N PRO A 199 42.05 17.79 43.59
CA PRO A 199 40.65 17.36 43.77
C PRO A 199 39.76 17.75 42.58
N LYS A 200 40.01 18.91 41.96
CA LYS A 200 39.29 19.34 40.75
C LYS A 200 39.46 18.37 39.58
N SER A 201 40.67 17.85 39.36
CA SER A 201 40.91 16.82 38.35
C SER A 201 40.15 15.52 38.66
N TYR A 202 40.07 15.13 39.94
CA TYR A 202 39.29 13.96 40.36
C TYR A 202 37.78 14.14 40.11
N LEU A 203 37.24 15.31 40.45
CA LEU A 203 35.83 15.63 40.20
C LEU A 203 35.53 15.65 38.70
N SER A 204 36.45 16.18 37.88
CA SER A 204 36.35 16.13 36.42
C SER A 204 36.39 14.70 35.89
N PHE A 205 37.20 13.83 36.48
CA PHE A 205 37.27 12.41 36.12
C PHE A 205 35.95 11.69 36.42
N ILE A 206 35.36 11.88 37.61
CA ILE A 206 34.04 11.32 37.95
C ILE A 206 32.96 11.86 37.01
N GLY A 207 32.94 13.18 36.76
CA GLY A 207 32.00 13.80 35.84
C GLY A 207 32.11 13.24 34.43
N GLY A 208 33.33 13.10 33.91
CA GLY A 208 33.59 12.50 32.61
C GLY A 208 33.16 11.03 32.53
N TYR A 209 33.37 10.26 33.60
CA TYR A 209 32.86 8.88 33.67
C TYR A 209 31.33 8.83 33.55
N MET A 210 30.61 9.67 34.30
CA MET A 210 29.14 9.72 34.26
C MET A 210 28.61 10.13 32.88
N GLU A 211 29.27 11.10 32.24
CA GLU A 211 28.91 11.56 30.89
C GLU A 211 29.12 10.46 29.84
N ILE A 212 30.32 9.86 29.81
CA ILE A 212 30.66 8.79 28.87
C ILE A 212 29.75 7.58 29.08
N TYR A 213 29.51 7.19 30.35
CA TYR A 213 28.62 6.07 30.66
C TYR A 213 27.19 6.33 30.16
N SER A 214 26.66 7.53 30.39
CA SER A 214 25.32 7.90 29.94
C SER A 214 25.21 7.89 28.41
N SER A 215 26.24 8.40 27.72
CA SER A 215 26.32 8.40 26.26
C SER A 215 26.35 6.97 25.71
N LYS A 216 27.26 6.13 26.21
CA LYS A 216 27.39 4.73 25.79
C LYS A 216 26.16 3.89 26.12
N ARG A 217 25.52 4.12 27.26
CA ARG A 217 24.27 3.44 27.62
C ARG A 217 23.14 3.78 26.64
N LYS A 218 23.02 5.04 26.22
CA LYS A 218 22.04 5.43 25.19
C LYS A 218 22.33 4.76 23.85
N GLU A 219 23.59 4.78 23.41
CA GLU A 219 24.03 4.15 22.16
C GLU A 219 23.72 2.65 22.15
N ILE A 220 24.12 1.93 23.20
CA ILE A 220 23.87 0.48 23.32
C ILE A 220 22.37 0.20 23.48
N GLY A 221 21.65 1.04 24.22
CA GLY A 221 20.19 0.92 24.36
C GLY A 221 19.46 1.01 23.02
N LEU A 222 19.85 1.95 22.16
CA LEU A 222 19.29 2.07 20.81
C LEU A 222 19.59 0.83 19.94
N LEU A 223 20.82 0.30 20.04
CA LEU A 223 21.20 -0.93 19.33
C LEU A 223 20.40 -2.14 19.83
N ALA A 224 20.19 -2.25 21.14
CA ALA A 224 19.39 -3.31 21.76
C ALA A 224 17.92 -3.22 21.34
N GLU A 225 17.32 -2.03 21.34
CA GLU A 225 15.94 -1.81 20.87
C GLU A 225 15.76 -2.21 19.40
N ARG A 226 16.73 -1.84 18.55
CA ARG A 226 16.73 -2.24 17.14
C ARG A 226 16.79 -3.77 17.00
N MET A 227 17.66 -4.42 17.77
CA MET A 227 17.80 -5.87 17.76
C MET A 227 16.55 -6.59 18.27
N ASN A 228 15.95 -6.09 19.34
CA ASN A 228 14.69 -6.61 19.90
C ASN A 228 13.52 -6.45 18.92
N THR A 229 13.44 -5.31 18.25
CA THR A 229 12.42 -5.07 17.21
C THR A 229 12.59 -6.03 16.03
N GLY A 230 13.84 -6.24 15.59
CA GLY A 230 14.15 -7.23 14.55
C GLY A 230 13.79 -8.64 14.97
N LEU A 231 14.15 -9.05 16.19
CA LEU A 231 13.80 -10.36 16.74
C LEU A 231 12.28 -10.55 16.82
N LYS A 232 11.54 -9.53 17.28
CA LYS A 232 10.08 -9.57 17.35
C LYS A 232 9.47 -9.80 15.96
N LYS A 233 9.98 -9.12 14.93
CA LYS A 233 9.52 -9.31 13.55
C LYS A 233 9.82 -10.71 13.01
N LEU A 234 10.96 -11.30 13.39
CA LEU A 234 11.30 -12.68 13.02
C LEU A 234 10.38 -13.69 13.71
N VAL A 235 10.04 -13.46 14.98
CA VAL A 235 9.09 -14.30 15.72
C VAL A 235 7.69 -14.20 15.09
N GLU A 236 7.20 -12.98 14.82
CA GLU A 236 5.92 -12.75 14.14
C GLU A 236 5.88 -13.46 12.78
N ALA A 237 6.94 -13.37 11.97
CA ALA A 237 7.02 -14.03 10.67
C ALA A 237 7.03 -15.57 10.81
N ALA A 238 7.74 -16.11 11.80
CA ALA A 238 7.75 -17.54 12.08
C ALA A 238 6.36 -18.05 12.51
N GLU A 239 5.62 -17.28 13.30
CA GLU A 239 4.24 -17.59 13.67
C GLU A 239 3.32 -17.58 12.45
N SER A 240 3.40 -16.56 11.58
CA SER A 240 2.60 -16.49 10.35
C SER A 240 2.91 -17.63 9.37
N VAL A 241 4.18 -18.03 9.22
CA VAL A 241 4.55 -19.18 8.38
C VAL A 241 4.00 -20.48 8.96
N ASN A 242 4.01 -20.64 10.29
CA ASN A 242 3.41 -21.80 10.94
C ASN A 242 1.90 -21.86 10.71
N GLU A 243 1.19 -20.73 10.75
CA GLU A 243 -0.25 -20.69 10.43
C GLU A 243 -0.54 -21.03 8.97
N LEU A 244 0.16 -20.39 8.02
CA LEU A 244 0.04 -20.69 6.59
C LEU A 244 0.36 -22.15 6.28
N SER A 245 1.32 -22.76 6.97
CA SER A 245 1.64 -24.18 6.80
C SER A 245 0.48 -25.10 7.23
N LYS A 246 -0.28 -24.73 8.28
CA LYS A 246 -1.46 -25.48 8.72
C LYS A 246 -2.59 -25.36 7.71
N GLU A 247 -2.84 -24.14 7.21
CA GLU A 247 -3.85 -23.87 6.19
C GLU A 247 -3.52 -24.58 4.87
N LEU A 248 -2.25 -24.61 4.46
CA LEU A 248 -1.81 -25.29 3.25
C LEU A 248 -2.14 -26.79 3.31
N VAL A 249 -1.86 -27.45 4.44
CA VAL A 249 -2.17 -28.87 4.63
C VAL A 249 -3.68 -29.14 4.56
N GLU A 250 -4.52 -28.22 5.05
CA GLU A 250 -5.98 -28.33 4.94
C GLU A 250 -6.45 -28.12 3.49
N LYS A 251 -5.92 -27.09 2.81
CA LYS A 251 -6.24 -26.80 1.41
C LYS A 251 -5.78 -27.90 0.45
N GLU A 252 -4.64 -28.55 0.71
CA GLU A 252 -4.18 -29.71 -0.06
C GLU A 252 -5.16 -30.89 0.06
N LYS A 253 -5.73 -31.13 1.24
CA LYS A 253 -6.77 -32.16 1.42
C LYS A 253 -8.04 -31.81 0.66
N GLU A 254 -8.50 -30.55 0.74
CA GLU A 254 -9.66 -30.08 -0.01
C GLU A 254 -9.45 -30.21 -1.52
N LEU A 255 -8.27 -29.81 -2.03
CA LEU A 255 -7.90 -29.94 -3.43
C LEU A 255 -7.85 -31.39 -3.88
N ALA A 256 -7.32 -32.31 -3.07
CA ALA A 256 -7.32 -33.74 -3.39
C ALA A 256 -8.75 -34.29 -3.52
N VAL A 257 -9.67 -33.89 -2.63
CA VAL A 257 -11.09 -34.26 -2.71
C VAL A 257 -11.76 -33.64 -3.95
N ALA A 258 -11.51 -32.37 -4.23
CA ALA A 258 -12.05 -31.67 -5.38
C ALA A 258 -11.53 -32.26 -6.71
N ASN A 259 -10.23 -32.55 -6.81
CA ASN A 259 -9.63 -33.21 -7.97
C ASN A 259 -10.20 -34.60 -8.18
N LYS A 260 -10.36 -35.41 -7.11
CA LYS A 260 -10.99 -36.72 -7.24
C LYS A 260 -12.42 -36.63 -7.77
N LYS A 261 -13.22 -35.68 -7.25
CA LYS A 261 -14.57 -35.42 -7.78
C LYS A 261 -14.54 -34.94 -9.23
N SER A 262 -13.57 -34.10 -9.59
CA SER A 262 -13.41 -33.60 -10.96
C SER A 262 -13.03 -34.72 -11.93
N GLU A 263 -12.12 -35.63 -11.54
CA GLU A 263 -11.77 -36.83 -12.29
C GLU A 263 -12.97 -37.77 -12.48
N GLU A 264 -13.78 -37.98 -11.44
CA GLU A 264 -15.02 -38.77 -11.52
C GLU A 264 -16.01 -38.16 -12.52
N VAL A 265 -16.23 -36.84 -12.45
CA VAL A 265 -17.11 -36.13 -13.39
C VAL A 265 -16.54 -36.18 -14.82
N LEU A 266 -15.23 -35.96 -15.00
CA LEU A 266 -14.57 -36.08 -16.29
C LEU A 266 -14.74 -37.48 -16.88
N ALA A 267 -14.57 -38.53 -16.08
CA ALA A 267 -14.78 -39.91 -16.52
C ALA A 267 -16.24 -40.12 -16.99
N GLN A 268 -17.23 -39.63 -16.24
CA GLN A 268 -18.64 -39.71 -16.63
C GLN A 268 -18.94 -38.93 -17.92
N VAL A 269 -18.42 -37.71 -18.04
CA VAL A 269 -18.57 -36.90 -19.26
C VAL A 269 -17.90 -37.57 -20.45
N THR A 270 -16.77 -38.25 -20.26
CA THR A 270 -16.08 -38.99 -21.33
C THR A 270 -16.89 -40.22 -21.78
N ILE A 271 -17.50 -40.95 -20.84
CA ILE A 271 -18.43 -42.06 -21.15
C ILE A 271 -19.66 -41.53 -21.91
N GLN A 272 -20.24 -40.42 -21.46
CA GLN A 272 -21.37 -39.80 -22.13
C GLN A 272 -21.01 -39.23 -23.51
N ALA A 273 -19.82 -38.64 -23.67
CA ALA A 273 -19.33 -38.12 -24.95
C ALA A 273 -19.06 -39.25 -25.97
N THR A 274 -18.48 -40.36 -25.52
CA THR A 274 -18.27 -41.54 -26.40
C THR A 274 -19.60 -42.20 -26.79
N ALA A 275 -20.57 -42.26 -25.88
CA ALA A 275 -21.93 -42.69 -26.19
C ALA A 275 -22.63 -41.74 -27.17
N ALA A 276 -22.55 -40.43 -26.95
CA ALA A 276 -23.11 -39.41 -27.83
C ALA A 276 -22.47 -39.42 -29.22
N GLN A 277 -21.15 -39.69 -29.32
CA GLN A 277 -20.48 -39.88 -30.61
C GLN A 277 -21.00 -41.11 -31.37
N LYS A 278 -21.26 -42.23 -30.69
CA LYS A 278 -21.87 -43.42 -31.32
C LYS A 278 -23.26 -43.11 -31.85
N VAL A 279 -24.09 -42.43 -31.07
CA VAL A 279 -25.43 -42.00 -31.51
C VAL A 279 -25.32 -41.01 -32.68
N LYS A 280 -24.40 -40.04 -32.62
CA LYS A 280 -24.14 -39.10 -33.72
C LYS A 280 -23.74 -39.82 -35.01
N ALA A 281 -22.88 -40.83 -34.92
CA ALA A 281 -22.49 -41.64 -36.09
C ALA A 281 -23.67 -42.41 -36.68
N GLN A 282 -24.56 -42.96 -35.84
CA GLN A 282 -25.78 -43.64 -36.32
C GLN A 282 -26.77 -42.68 -36.98
N VAL A 283 -26.99 -41.49 -36.40
CA VAL A 283 -27.86 -40.45 -36.97
C VAL A 283 -27.32 -39.94 -38.30
N GLN A 284 -26.00 -39.84 -38.47
CA GLN A 284 -25.40 -39.45 -39.75
C GLN A 284 -25.71 -40.45 -40.87
N VAL A 285 -25.65 -41.77 -40.58
CA VAL A 285 -26.01 -42.81 -41.55
C VAL A 285 -27.47 -42.73 -41.99
N VAL A 286 -28.38 -42.40 -41.06
CA VAL A 286 -29.81 -42.22 -41.38
C VAL A 286 -30.03 -40.96 -42.22
N LYS A 287 -29.31 -39.87 -41.91
CA LYS A 287 -29.37 -38.62 -42.69
C LYS A 287 -28.92 -38.82 -44.14
N ASP A 288 -27.80 -39.51 -44.34
CA ASP A 288 -27.25 -39.71 -45.68
C ASP A 288 -28.18 -40.58 -46.56
N LYS A 289 -28.86 -41.57 -45.97
CA LYS A 289 -29.88 -42.38 -46.67
C LYS A 289 -31.14 -41.59 -47.03
N ALA A 290 -31.61 -40.71 -46.15
CA ALA A 290 -32.77 -39.86 -46.42
C ALA A 290 -32.48 -38.85 -47.54
N GLN A 291 -31.25 -38.34 -47.64
CA GLN A 291 -30.87 -37.40 -48.69
C GLN A 291 -30.95 -38.04 -50.09
N VAL A 292 -30.49 -39.28 -50.24
CA VAL A 292 -30.54 -40.01 -51.53
C VAL A 292 -31.98 -40.22 -52.01
N LEU A 293 -32.91 -40.49 -51.10
CA LEU A 293 -34.34 -40.66 -51.42
C LEU A 293 -34.99 -39.34 -51.89
N VAL A 294 -34.64 -38.22 -51.26
CA VAL A 294 -35.15 -36.89 -51.66
C VAL A 294 -34.68 -36.53 -53.06
N ASP A 295 -33.42 -36.82 -53.39
CA ASP A 295 -32.85 -36.52 -54.70
C ASP A 295 -33.49 -37.36 -55.83
N GLN A 296 -33.91 -38.60 -55.55
CA GLN A 296 -34.62 -39.45 -56.50
C GLN A 296 -36.05 -38.97 -56.80
N ILE A 297 -36.80 -38.54 -55.77
CA ILE A 297 -38.16 -38.00 -55.93
C ILE A 297 -38.18 -36.72 -56.78
N SER A 298 -37.11 -35.91 -56.70
CA SER A 298 -36.94 -34.71 -57.53
C SER A 298 -36.85 -35.03 -59.03
N VAL A 299 -36.20 -36.15 -59.39
CA VAL A 299 -36.01 -36.56 -60.79
C VAL A 299 -37.34 -37.06 -61.38
N ASP A 300 -38.07 -37.86 -60.62
CA ASP A 300 -39.35 -38.43 -61.08
C ASP A 300 -40.44 -37.37 -61.28
N LYS A 301 -40.43 -36.31 -60.46
CA LYS A 301 -41.35 -35.18 -60.61
C LYS A 301 -41.13 -34.42 -61.93
N ALA A 302 -39.89 -34.17 -62.31
CA ALA A 302 -39.56 -33.43 -63.53
C ALA A 302 -40.04 -34.17 -64.80
N ASN A 303 -39.91 -35.50 -64.81
CA ASN A 303 -40.33 -36.35 -65.93
C ASN A 303 -41.87 -36.42 -66.11
N ALA A 304 -42.64 -36.22 -65.03
CA ALA A 304 -44.11 -36.24 -65.08
C ALA A 304 -44.70 -34.91 -65.58
N GLU A 305 -44.05 -33.78 -65.28
CA GLU A 305 -44.50 -32.45 -65.73
C GLU A 305 -44.26 -32.22 -67.23
N GLU A 306 -43.15 -32.74 -67.79
CA GLU A 306 -42.85 -32.65 -69.22
C GLU A 306 -43.89 -33.38 -70.10
N LYS A 307 -44.34 -34.57 -69.66
CA LYS A 307 -45.32 -35.37 -70.42
C LYS A 307 -46.75 -34.81 -70.35
N LEU A 308 -47.08 -34.00 -69.34
CA LEU A 308 -48.40 -33.36 -69.20
C LEU A 308 -48.56 -32.13 -70.10
N GLU A 309 -47.49 -31.39 -70.38
CA GLU A 309 -47.51 -30.21 -71.26
C GLU A 309 -47.69 -30.59 -72.75
N ALA A 310 -47.20 -31.76 -73.17
CA ALA A 310 -47.33 -32.25 -74.55
C ALA A 310 -48.78 -32.51 -75.00
N ALA A 311 -49.72 -32.71 -74.06
CA ALA A 311 -51.11 -33.11 -74.37
C ALA A 311 -52.15 -31.98 -74.23
N LYS A 312 -51.77 -30.80 -73.73
CA LYS A 312 -52.66 -29.64 -73.60
C LYS A 312 -53.08 -28.97 -74.93
N PRO A 313 -52.22 -28.84 -75.96
CA PRO A 313 -52.62 -28.11 -77.17
C PRO A 313 -53.65 -28.88 -78.02
N ALA A 314 -53.58 -30.20 -78.07
CA ALA A 314 -54.52 -31.03 -78.82
C ALA A 314 -55.97 -31.02 -78.25
N LEU A 315 -56.13 -30.65 -76.98
CA LEU A 315 -57.44 -30.62 -76.29
C LEU A 315 -58.12 -29.24 -76.40
N GLN A 316 -57.34 -28.16 -76.35
CA GLN A 316 -57.87 -26.80 -76.53
C GLN A 316 -58.30 -26.51 -77.98
N GLU A 317 -57.66 -27.14 -78.97
CA GLU A 317 -58.01 -27.00 -80.39
C GLU A 317 -59.32 -27.73 -80.74
N ALA A 318 -59.70 -28.77 -79.98
CA ALA A 318 -60.95 -29.51 -80.13
C ALA A 318 -62.15 -28.84 -79.43
N GLU A 319 -61.95 -28.12 -78.32
CA GLU A 319 -63.00 -27.35 -77.63
C GLU A 319 -63.37 -26.07 -78.41
N ALA A 320 -62.39 -25.41 -79.05
CA ALA A 320 -62.64 -24.21 -79.87
C ALA A 320 -63.46 -24.49 -81.16
N ALA A 321 -63.44 -25.72 -81.67
CA ALA A 321 -64.20 -26.11 -82.87
C ALA A 321 -65.70 -26.38 -82.60
N LEU A 322 -66.11 -26.49 -81.33
CA LEU A 322 -67.50 -26.79 -80.94
C LEU A 322 -68.37 -25.53 -80.72
N GLU A 323 -67.78 -24.34 -80.53
CA GLU A 323 -68.50 -23.09 -80.25
C GLU A 323 -69.08 -22.40 -81.50
N THR A 324 -68.84 -22.90 -82.72
CA THR A 324 -69.27 -22.25 -83.98
C THR A 324 -70.58 -22.77 -84.60
N ILE A 325 -71.27 -23.73 -83.98
CA ILE A 325 -72.46 -24.37 -84.55
C ILE A 325 -73.75 -23.62 -84.16
N LYS A 326 -74.58 -23.24 -85.16
CA LYS A 326 -75.90 -22.58 -84.96
C LYS A 326 -77.08 -23.50 -85.34
N PRO A 327 -78.25 -23.42 -84.67
CA PRO A 327 -79.24 -24.52 -84.65
C PRO A 327 -80.22 -24.63 -85.83
N THR A 328 -80.13 -23.81 -86.90
CA THR A 328 -81.25 -23.67 -87.85
C THR A 328 -81.08 -24.32 -89.24
N HIS A 329 -80.08 -25.18 -89.45
CA HIS A 329 -79.83 -25.77 -90.78
C HIS A 329 -79.56 -27.28 -90.77
N ILE A 330 -80.36 -28.05 -90.01
CA ILE A 330 -80.43 -29.51 -90.10
C ILE A 330 -81.72 -29.89 -90.84
N SER A 331 -81.71 -29.90 -92.17
CA SER A 331 -82.62 -30.71 -93.03
C SER A 331 -82.43 -30.36 -94.52
N THR A 332 -81.64 -31.14 -95.25
CA THR A 332 -81.91 -31.64 -96.62
C THR A 332 -80.76 -32.53 -97.12
N ALA A 333 -81.09 -33.60 -97.85
CA ALA A 333 -80.17 -34.63 -98.34
C ALA A 333 -79.87 -34.46 -99.85
N ASP A 334 -78.65 -34.80 -100.27
CA ASP A 334 -78.21 -34.87 -101.68
C ASP A 334 -78.20 -36.34 -102.18
N PRO A 335 -78.93 -36.73 -103.25
CA PRO A 335 -79.12 -38.13 -103.63
C PRO A 335 -78.02 -38.82 -104.46
N GLU A 336 -76.90 -38.20 -104.82
CA GLU A 336 -75.97 -38.81 -105.82
C GLU A 336 -74.81 -39.67 -105.27
N ARG A 337 -74.68 -39.89 -103.96
CA ARG A 337 -73.54 -40.65 -103.41
C ARG A 337 -73.98 -41.69 -102.37
N PRO A 338 -73.96 -43.00 -102.70
CA PRO A 338 -74.26 -44.06 -101.75
C PRO A 338 -73.12 -44.18 -100.73
N CYS A 339 -73.32 -43.57 -99.55
CA CYS A 339 -72.49 -43.78 -98.37
C CYS A 339 -72.77 -45.20 -97.81
N PRO A 340 -71.75 -46.03 -97.54
CA PRO A 340 -71.94 -47.37 -97.00
C PRO A 340 -72.65 -47.31 -95.63
N LYS A 341 -73.84 -47.92 -95.53
CA LYS A 341 -74.69 -48.01 -94.31
C LYS A 341 -73.87 -48.44 -93.09
N PRO A 342 -74.00 -47.75 -91.94
CA PRO A 342 -75.22 -47.88 -91.12
C PRO A 342 -75.76 -46.61 -90.42
N SER A 343 -77.00 -46.76 -89.93
CA SER A 343 -77.76 -45.98 -88.91
C SER A 343 -77.86 -44.45 -89.01
N TRP A 344 -77.79 -43.85 -90.21
CA TRP A 344 -78.09 -42.42 -90.39
C TRP A 344 -79.40 -41.95 -89.72
N GLY A 345 -80.45 -42.78 -89.71
CA GLY A 345 -81.72 -42.43 -89.07
C GLY A 345 -81.65 -42.20 -87.56
N GLU A 346 -80.79 -42.93 -86.84
CA GLU A 346 -80.57 -42.74 -85.40
C GLU A 346 -79.58 -41.61 -85.14
N ALA A 347 -78.51 -41.52 -85.95
CA ALA A 347 -77.54 -40.43 -85.88
C ALA A 347 -78.19 -39.05 -86.11
N LEU A 348 -79.11 -38.95 -87.07
CA LEU A 348 -79.86 -37.72 -87.35
C LEU A 348 -80.74 -37.30 -86.16
N LYS A 349 -81.38 -38.27 -85.49
CA LYS A 349 -82.16 -38.02 -84.26
C LYS A 349 -81.28 -37.50 -83.13
N LEU A 350 -80.10 -38.07 -82.95
CA LEU A 350 -79.16 -37.70 -81.89
C LEU A 350 -78.55 -36.31 -82.16
N MET A 351 -78.12 -36.04 -83.39
CA MET A 351 -77.57 -34.74 -83.79
C MET A 351 -78.61 -33.61 -83.81
N GLY A 352 -79.88 -33.92 -84.14
CA GLY A 352 -80.97 -32.94 -84.13
C GLY A 352 -81.48 -32.57 -82.73
N GLY A 353 -81.03 -33.25 -81.67
CA GLY A 353 -81.44 -32.97 -80.29
C GLY A 353 -80.83 -31.67 -79.75
N ALA A 354 -81.63 -30.85 -79.08
CA ALA A 354 -81.20 -29.53 -78.58
C ALA A 354 -79.98 -29.56 -77.62
N ASN A 355 -79.71 -30.71 -76.99
CA ASN A 355 -78.61 -30.90 -76.03
C ASN A 355 -77.34 -31.55 -76.60
N PHE A 356 -77.29 -31.81 -77.91
CA PHE A 356 -76.18 -32.58 -78.52
C PHE A 356 -74.80 -31.95 -78.26
N LEU A 357 -74.63 -30.64 -78.51
CA LEU A 357 -73.35 -29.95 -78.31
C LEU A 357 -72.90 -29.91 -76.85
N SER A 358 -73.84 -29.68 -75.91
CA SER A 358 -73.56 -29.72 -74.48
C SER A 358 -73.12 -31.11 -74.02
N GLY A 359 -73.67 -32.17 -74.63
CA GLY A 359 -73.26 -33.55 -74.41
C GLY A 359 -71.83 -33.85 -74.87
N LEU A 360 -71.36 -33.22 -75.95
CA LEU A 360 -69.97 -33.36 -76.42
C LEU A 360 -68.97 -32.62 -75.52
N LEU A 361 -69.30 -31.40 -75.09
CA LEU A 361 -68.45 -30.60 -74.20
C LEU A 361 -68.30 -31.24 -72.82
N ASN A 362 -69.36 -31.83 -72.28
CA ASN A 362 -69.35 -32.49 -70.97
C ASN A 362 -69.15 -34.00 -71.05
N PHE A 363 -68.62 -34.51 -72.17
CA PHE A 363 -68.40 -35.94 -72.33
C PHE A 363 -67.37 -36.42 -71.30
N PRO A 364 -67.65 -37.46 -70.49
CA PRO A 364 -66.74 -37.95 -69.47
C PRO A 364 -65.55 -38.68 -70.12
N LYS A 365 -64.55 -37.91 -70.56
CA LYS A 365 -63.37 -38.37 -71.30
C LYS A 365 -62.51 -39.40 -70.57
N ASP A 366 -62.53 -39.39 -69.23
CA ASP A 366 -61.82 -40.36 -68.39
C ASP A 366 -62.48 -41.76 -68.36
N LEU A 367 -63.73 -41.89 -68.85
CA LEU A 367 -64.45 -43.17 -68.93
C LEU A 367 -64.26 -43.90 -70.26
N ILE A 368 -63.52 -43.31 -71.22
CA ILE A 368 -63.21 -43.97 -72.48
C ILE A 368 -62.31 -45.17 -72.18
N ASN A 369 -62.78 -46.36 -72.54
CA ASN A 369 -62.03 -47.60 -72.37
C ASN A 369 -61.29 -47.98 -73.67
N ALA A 370 -60.31 -48.89 -73.56
CA ALA A 370 -59.52 -49.36 -74.70
C ALA A 370 -60.41 -49.92 -75.82
N GLU A 371 -61.44 -50.67 -75.42
CA GLU A 371 -62.36 -51.35 -76.32
C GLU A 371 -63.15 -50.36 -77.20
N THR A 372 -63.57 -49.21 -76.64
CA THR A 372 -64.28 -48.17 -77.41
C THR A 372 -63.38 -47.50 -78.45
N VAL A 373 -62.11 -47.28 -78.12
CA VAL A 373 -61.14 -46.68 -79.07
C VAL A 373 -60.78 -47.66 -80.18
N GLU A 374 -60.55 -48.94 -79.84
CA GLU A 374 -60.25 -50.02 -80.79
C GLU A 374 -61.41 -50.25 -81.77
N LEU A 375 -62.66 -50.18 -81.29
CA LEU A 375 -63.85 -50.25 -82.16
C LEU A 375 -63.98 -49.04 -83.11
N MET A 376 -63.43 -47.88 -82.76
CA MET A 376 -63.45 -46.68 -83.59
C MET A 376 -62.32 -46.63 -84.62
N GLU A 377 -61.22 -47.34 -84.39
CA GLU A 377 -60.02 -47.29 -85.22
C GLU A 377 -60.26 -47.62 -86.71
N PRO A 378 -61.03 -48.67 -87.07
CA PRO A 378 -61.35 -48.94 -88.48
C PRO A 378 -62.11 -47.81 -89.16
N TYR A 379 -62.89 -47.02 -88.42
CA TYR A 379 -63.61 -45.86 -88.97
C TYR A 379 -62.69 -44.67 -89.21
N PHE A 380 -61.65 -44.50 -88.40
CA PHE A 380 -60.66 -43.42 -88.60
C PHE A 380 -59.72 -43.66 -89.77
N GLU A 381 -59.54 -44.92 -90.17
CA GLU A 381 -58.72 -45.31 -91.33
C GLU A 381 -59.48 -45.26 -92.66
N MET A 382 -60.80 -45.02 -92.66
CA MET A 382 -61.56 -44.91 -93.90
C MET A 382 -61.12 -43.67 -94.70
N ASP A 383 -60.96 -43.82 -96.02
CA ASP A 383 -60.46 -42.77 -96.91
C ASP A 383 -61.33 -41.49 -96.89
N ASP A 384 -62.60 -41.61 -96.48
CA ASP A 384 -63.55 -40.50 -96.36
C ASP A 384 -63.58 -39.85 -94.96
N PHE A 385 -63.01 -40.49 -93.94
CA PHE A 385 -62.95 -39.96 -92.57
C PHE A 385 -61.72 -39.07 -92.33
N ASN A 386 -61.62 -38.00 -93.11
CA ASN A 386 -60.55 -37.02 -92.99
C ASN A 386 -61.07 -35.57 -92.95
N MET A 387 -60.23 -34.68 -92.41
CA MET A 387 -60.61 -33.29 -92.17
C MET A 387 -60.85 -32.51 -93.47
N GLU A 388 -60.19 -32.88 -94.57
CA GLU A 388 -60.35 -32.21 -95.86
C GLU A 388 -61.71 -32.52 -96.49
N GLN A 389 -62.12 -33.79 -96.47
CA GLN A 389 -63.43 -34.22 -96.95
C GLN A 389 -64.56 -33.70 -96.07
N ALA A 390 -64.37 -33.74 -94.74
CA ALA A 390 -65.35 -33.21 -93.80
C ALA A 390 -65.60 -31.70 -94.01
N LYS A 391 -64.53 -30.90 -94.18
CA LYS A 391 -64.63 -29.45 -94.46
C LYS A 391 -65.37 -29.14 -95.76
N ARG A 392 -65.24 -29.98 -96.79
CA ARG A 392 -65.92 -29.79 -98.08
C ARG A 392 -67.45 -29.92 -97.96
N VAL A 393 -67.93 -30.75 -97.03
CA VAL A 393 -69.37 -30.94 -96.81
C VAL A 393 -69.91 -29.77 -96.01
N CYS A 394 -69.43 -29.58 -94.78
CA CYS A 394 -69.66 -28.39 -93.99
C CYS A 394 -68.64 -28.28 -92.85
N GLY A 395 -68.44 -27.06 -92.34
CA GLY A 395 -67.52 -26.82 -91.22
C GLY A 395 -67.87 -27.62 -89.96
N ASP A 396 -69.16 -27.86 -89.73
CA ASP A 396 -69.65 -28.52 -88.52
C ASP A 396 -69.29 -30.01 -88.49
N VAL A 397 -69.35 -30.70 -89.65
CA VAL A 397 -68.90 -32.10 -89.79
C VAL A 397 -67.38 -32.20 -89.60
N ALA A 398 -66.63 -31.19 -90.02
CA ALA A 398 -65.19 -31.12 -89.74
C ALA A 398 -64.91 -30.97 -88.24
N GLY A 399 -65.67 -30.13 -87.55
CA GLY A 399 -65.58 -29.98 -86.08
C GLY A 399 -65.80 -31.30 -85.35
N LEU A 400 -66.86 -32.03 -85.71
CA LEU A 400 -67.16 -33.35 -85.14
C LEU A 400 -66.06 -34.38 -85.45
N CYS A 401 -65.58 -34.45 -86.70
CA CYS A 401 -64.50 -35.36 -87.09
C CYS A 401 -63.20 -35.12 -86.29
N SER A 402 -62.84 -33.84 -86.08
CA SER A 402 -61.67 -33.46 -85.28
C SER A 402 -61.84 -33.84 -83.80
N TRP A 403 -63.01 -33.56 -83.23
CA TRP A 403 -63.32 -33.87 -81.84
C TRP A 403 -63.19 -35.36 -81.53
N THR A 404 -63.72 -36.24 -82.40
CA THR A 404 -63.65 -37.69 -82.18
C THR A 404 -62.20 -38.21 -82.25
N LYS A 405 -61.36 -37.68 -83.16
CA LYS A 405 -59.93 -38.03 -83.23
C LYS A 405 -59.16 -37.52 -82.00
N ALA A 406 -59.43 -36.30 -81.55
CA ALA A 406 -58.80 -35.73 -80.36
C ALA A 406 -59.13 -36.53 -79.09
N MET A 407 -60.36 -37.01 -78.98
CA MET A 407 -60.81 -37.79 -77.83
C MET A 407 -60.14 -39.18 -77.75
N SER A 408 -59.89 -39.82 -78.90
CA SER A 408 -59.07 -41.04 -78.99
C SER A 408 -57.62 -40.80 -78.53
N SER A 409 -56.99 -39.72 -79.01
CA SER A 409 -55.62 -39.36 -78.61
C SER A 409 -55.50 -39.04 -77.12
N PHE A 410 -56.53 -38.44 -76.51
CA PHE A 410 -56.55 -38.18 -75.06
C PHE A 410 -56.49 -39.47 -74.23
N TYR A 411 -57.22 -40.52 -74.65
CA TYR A 411 -57.17 -41.82 -73.98
C TYR A 411 -55.75 -42.42 -73.97
N ALA A 412 -55.04 -42.36 -75.11
CA ALA A 412 -53.68 -42.88 -75.23
C ALA A 412 -52.72 -42.22 -74.22
N VAL A 413 -52.83 -40.90 -74.02
CA VAL A 413 -52.00 -40.17 -73.04
C VAL A 413 -52.42 -40.46 -71.60
N ASN A 414 -53.72 -40.49 -71.31
CA ASN A 414 -54.20 -40.66 -69.94
C ASN A 414 -53.81 -42.03 -69.35
N LYS A 415 -53.72 -43.07 -70.21
CA LYS A 415 -53.23 -44.41 -69.84
C LYS A 415 -51.82 -44.41 -69.25
N GLU A 416 -50.92 -43.53 -69.71
CA GLU A 416 -49.54 -43.45 -69.21
C GLU A 416 -49.38 -42.58 -67.96
N VAL A 417 -50.27 -41.61 -67.76
CA VAL A 417 -50.18 -40.63 -66.67
C VAL A 417 -50.85 -41.11 -65.38
N LEU A 418 -51.88 -41.97 -65.47
CA LEU A 418 -52.60 -42.50 -64.30
C LEU A 418 -51.71 -43.21 -63.25
N PRO A 419 -50.74 -44.06 -63.61
CA PRO A 419 -49.86 -44.73 -62.64
C PRO A 419 -48.92 -43.76 -61.89
N LEU A 420 -48.58 -42.62 -62.50
CA LEU A 420 -47.63 -41.63 -61.94
C LEU A 420 -48.28 -40.70 -60.90
N LYS A 421 -49.62 -40.59 -60.89
CA LYS A 421 -50.35 -39.75 -59.92
C LYS A 421 -50.56 -40.41 -58.54
N VAL A 422 -50.32 -41.72 -58.40
CA VAL A 422 -50.75 -42.53 -57.24
C VAL A 422 -49.59 -43.11 -56.41
N LEU A 423 -48.37 -42.58 -56.50
CA LEU A 423 -47.29 -43.05 -55.61
C LEU A 423 -47.55 -42.61 -54.14
N PRO A 424 -47.52 -43.55 -53.17
CA PRO A 424 -47.97 -43.31 -51.80
C PRO A 424 -46.97 -42.47 -51.00
N ARG A 425 -47.48 -41.53 -50.19
CA ARG A 425 -46.71 -40.87 -49.12
C ARG A 425 -46.30 -41.94 -48.10
N ILE A 426 -45.00 -42.18 -47.98
CA ILE A 426 -44.43 -43.04 -46.93
C ILE A 426 -44.24 -42.15 -45.69
N GLU A 427 -44.88 -42.54 -44.58
CA GLU A 427 -44.64 -42.00 -43.23
C GLU A 427 -43.32 -42.50 -42.63
#